data_AF-A0A0C2XTA8-F1
#
_entry.id   AF-A0A0C2XTA8-F1
#
_cell.length_a   1.000
_cell.length_b   1.000
_cell.length_c   1.000
_cell.angle_alpha   90.00
_cell.angle_beta   90.00
_cell.angle_gamma   90.00
#
_symmetry.space_group_name_H-M   'P 1'
#
loop_
_entity.id
_entity.type
_entity.pdbx_description
1 polymer ?
#
loop_
_entity_poly.entity_id
_entity_poly.type
_entity_poly.pdbx_seq_one_letter_code
_entity_poly.pdbx_strand_id
1 'polypeptide(L)'
;MNGGRFLDYTNKKYGEPLNIIISALSDPFIMTDAGFRLYTKSIGYSEECLGLHIGDLHDANLGDGDGRKSEQFLARQYYFPVWGTCWESLAGGHHFRAWKQDGPLANSGAWFIGASKEYDSSKRHKIVPNGYNLGRDWLVDRAVEGSRWKGMWWKAEVEWRTDLIESGKKGVNHGIAQDGRIAVLTVNRQ
;
A
#
# COMPACT_ATOMS: atom_id res chain seq x y z
N MET A 1 1.52 -7.83 20.51
CA MET A 1 1.86 -8.86 19.51
C MET A 1 3.29 -8.64 19.06
N ASN A 2 4.24 -9.53 19.36
CA ASN A 2 5.57 -9.74 18.72
C ASN A 2 6.30 -8.54 18.05
N GLY A 3 6.18 -7.32 18.61
CA GLY A 3 6.70 -6.09 18.02
C GLY A 3 5.94 -5.55 16.79
N GLY A 4 4.83 -6.16 16.40
CA GLY A 4 4.02 -5.75 15.25
C GLY A 4 3.30 -4.43 15.48
N ARG A 5 3.20 -3.60 14.43
CA ARG A 5 2.55 -2.29 14.48
C ARG A 5 2.07 -1.84 13.10
N PHE A 6 1.08 -0.95 13.06
CA PHE A 6 0.55 -0.35 11.83
C PHE A 6 1.35 0.88 11.34
N LEU A 7 2.63 0.93 11.69
CA LEU A 7 3.59 1.91 11.18
C LEU A 7 4.82 1.14 10.67
N ASP A 8 5.22 1.38 9.43
CA ASP A 8 6.49 0.86 8.92
C ASP A 8 7.68 1.54 9.62
N TYR A 9 8.90 1.26 9.19
CA TYR A 9 10.13 1.87 9.68
C TYR A 9 10.80 2.65 8.55
N THR A 10 10.48 3.94 8.44
CA THR A 10 11.27 4.87 7.59
C THR A 10 12.60 5.23 8.24
N ASN A 11 12.64 5.25 9.57
CA ASN A 11 13.84 5.45 10.37
C ASN A 11 13.63 4.89 11.80
N LYS A 12 14.58 5.18 12.71
CA LYS A 12 14.51 4.70 14.10
C LYS A 12 13.31 5.24 14.90
N LYS A 13 12.74 6.40 14.51
CA LYS A 13 11.75 7.14 15.31
C LYS A 13 10.37 7.20 14.68
N TYR A 14 10.29 7.24 13.35
CA TYR A 14 9.05 7.45 12.61
C TYR A 14 8.80 6.34 11.60
N GLY A 15 7.55 6.26 11.14
CA GLY A 15 7.09 5.33 10.13
C GLY A 15 5.91 5.88 9.35
N GLU A 16 5.67 5.31 8.19
CA GLU A 16 4.48 5.52 7.39
C GLU A 16 3.39 4.54 7.81
N PRO A 17 2.12 4.93 7.76
CA PRO A 17 1.02 4.08 8.17
C PRO A 17 0.81 2.93 7.20
N LEU A 18 0.74 1.71 7.74
CA LEU A 18 0.18 0.55 7.05
C LEU A 18 -1.34 0.70 7.08
N ASN A 19 -1.90 1.45 6.14
CA ASN A 19 -3.26 1.97 6.20
C ASN A 19 -4.28 1.14 5.40
N ILE A 20 -3.84 0.06 4.75
CA ILE A 20 -4.70 -0.90 4.05
C ILE A 20 -4.24 -2.33 4.36
N ILE A 21 -5.20 -3.25 4.50
CA ILE A 21 -4.99 -4.71 4.53
C ILE A 21 -5.79 -5.31 3.38
N ILE A 22 -5.17 -6.08 2.49
CA ILE A 22 -5.92 -7.00 1.62
C ILE A 22 -6.01 -8.34 2.34
N SER A 23 -7.23 -8.67 2.75
CA SER A 23 -7.54 -9.87 3.50
C SER A 23 -7.21 -11.14 2.71
N ALA A 24 -6.76 -12.17 3.41
CA ALA A 24 -6.55 -13.50 2.86
C ALA A 24 -7.84 -14.21 2.42
N LEU A 25 -9.01 -13.63 2.76
CA LEU A 25 -10.32 -14.06 2.24
C LEU A 25 -10.58 -13.62 0.79
N SER A 26 -9.68 -12.80 0.22
CA SER A 26 -9.76 -12.38 -1.18
C SER A 26 -9.46 -13.53 -2.16
N ASP A 27 -9.63 -13.28 -3.45
CA ASP A 27 -9.27 -14.20 -4.54
C ASP A 27 -7.87 -14.80 -4.30
N PRO A 28 -7.75 -16.13 -4.16
CA PRO A 28 -6.47 -16.78 -3.89
C PRO A 28 -5.39 -16.44 -4.91
N PHE A 29 -5.77 -16.12 -6.14
CA PHE A 29 -4.83 -15.70 -7.16
C PHE A 29 -4.09 -14.41 -6.75
N ILE A 30 -4.78 -13.41 -6.21
CA ILE A 30 -4.17 -12.14 -5.81
C ILE A 30 -3.31 -12.26 -4.54
N MET A 31 -3.40 -13.38 -3.82
CA MET A 31 -2.51 -13.71 -2.71
C MET A 31 -1.15 -14.26 -3.20
N THR A 32 -1.01 -14.58 -4.49
CA THR A 32 0.29 -14.89 -5.10
C THR A 32 0.98 -13.61 -5.57
N ASP A 33 2.31 -13.61 -5.65
CA ASP A 33 3.05 -12.43 -6.13
C ASP A 33 2.65 -12.04 -7.56
N ALA A 34 2.45 -13.02 -8.43
CA ALA A 34 2.04 -12.79 -9.82
C ALA A 34 0.62 -12.22 -9.92
N GLY A 35 -0.33 -12.74 -9.14
CA GLY A 35 -1.70 -12.24 -9.13
C GLY A 35 -1.81 -10.88 -8.46
N PHE A 36 -1.05 -10.63 -7.39
CA PHE A 36 -0.97 -9.32 -6.76
C PHE A 36 -0.49 -8.27 -7.77
N ARG A 37 0.59 -8.55 -8.52
CA ARG A 37 1.11 -7.68 -9.60
C ARG A 37 0.08 -7.41 -10.71
N LEU A 38 -0.76 -8.39 -11.05
CA LEU A 38 -1.80 -8.21 -12.07
C LEU A 38 -3.01 -7.43 -11.54
N TYR A 39 -3.40 -7.69 -10.30
CA TYR A 39 -4.45 -6.95 -9.63
C TYR A 39 -4.07 -5.48 -9.45
N THR A 40 -2.86 -5.18 -8.98
CA THR A 40 -2.39 -3.79 -8.80
C THR A 40 -2.37 -3.03 -10.13
N LYS A 41 -1.99 -3.71 -11.22
CA LYS A 41 -2.16 -3.17 -12.59
C LYS A 41 -3.58 -2.84 -12.96
N SER A 42 -4.53 -3.68 -12.57
CA SER A 42 -5.94 -3.46 -12.87
C SER A 42 -6.51 -2.21 -12.18
N ILE A 43 -6.06 -1.90 -10.96
CA ILE A 43 -6.51 -0.73 -10.18
C ILE A 43 -5.69 0.54 -10.44
N GLY A 44 -4.96 0.60 -11.56
CA GLY A 44 -4.29 1.82 -12.00
C GLY A 44 -2.92 2.06 -11.37
N TYR A 45 -2.25 1.02 -10.90
CA TYR A 45 -0.86 1.07 -10.46
C TYR A 45 0.04 0.28 -11.42
N SER A 46 1.35 0.45 -11.30
CA SER A 46 2.32 -0.47 -11.88
C SER A 46 3.58 -0.42 -11.03
N GLU A 47 4.38 -1.47 -11.12
CA GLU A 47 5.74 -1.43 -10.60
C GLU A 47 6.52 -0.29 -11.24
N GLU A 48 7.53 0.18 -10.49
CA GLU A 48 8.35 1.32 -10.85
C GLU A 48 8.95 1.21 -12.26
N CYS A 49 9.21 2.39 -12.81
CA CYS A 49 9.84 2.57 -14.10
C CYS A 49 11.19 1.85 -14.16
N LEU A 50 11.35 0.94 -15.14
CA LEU A 50 12.62 0.31 -15.50
C LEU A 50 13.34 -0.45 -14.37
N GLY A 51 12.62 -0.90 -13.32
CA GLY A 51 13.24 -1.62 -12.20
C GLY A 51 14.22 -0.78 -11.37
N LEU A 52 14.18 0.54 -11.53
CA LEU A 52 14.96 1.47 -10.72
C LEU A 52 14.18 1.74 -9.43
N HIS A 53 14.54 1.02 -8.36
CA HIS A 53 14.11 1.35 -7.00
C HIS A 53 14.76 2.66 -6.55
N ILE A 54 14.18 3.78 -6.98
CA ILE A 54 14.61 5.13 -6.58
C ILE A 54 13.78 5.52 -5.36
N GLY A 55 14.27 5.13 -4.20
CA GLY A 55 13.69 5.46 -2.89
C GLY A 55 14.36 4.67 -1.78
N ASP A 56 14.22 5.15 -0.55
CA ASP A 56 14.66 4.37 0.62
C ASP A 56 13.78 3.13 0.75
N LEU A 57 14.40 1.98 1.07
CA LEU A 57 13.68 0.76 1.42
C LEU A 57 13.07 0.91 2.81
N HIS A 58 11.80 0.56 2.95
CA HIS A 58 11.13 0.57 4.24
C HIS A 58 10.98 -0.86 4.78
N ASP A 59 11.17 -1.00 6.09
CA ASP A 59 10.87 -2.26 6.78
C ASP A 59 9.50 -2.20 7.45
N ALA A 60 8.83 -3.33 7.63
CA ALA A 60 7.64 -3.46 8.47
C ALA A 60 7.75 -4.68 9.39
N ASN A 61 7.17 -4.59 10.59
CA ASN A 61 6.96 -5.75 11.46
C ASN A 61 5.45 -6.00 11.58
N LEU A 62 5.00 -7.13 11.04
CA LEU A 62 3.59 -7.50 10.97
C LEU A 62 3.14 -8.36 12.16
N GLY A 63 4.02 -8.55 13.15
CA GLY A 63 3.74 -9.35 14.35
C GLY A 63 3.68 -10.86 14.10
N ASP A 64 4.10 -11.30 12.92
CA ASP A 64 4.02 -12.68 12.42
C ASP A 64 5.21 -13.56 12.76
N GLY A 65 6.20 -13.02 13.49
CA GLY A 65 7.36 -13.76 13.97
C GLY A 65 8.62 -13.61 13.13
N ASP A 66 8.54 -12.93 11.98
CA ASP A 66 9.72 -12.66 11.14
C ASP A 66 10.48 -11.39 11.57
N GLY A 67 9.96 -10.66 12.56
CA GLY A 67 10.53 -9.39 12.97
C GLY A 67 10.32 -8.31 11.90
N ARG A 68 11.37 -7.54 11.58
CA ARG A 68 11.32 -6.51 10.54
C ARG A 68 11.65 -7.12 9.19
N LYS A 69 10.74 -6.97 8.23
CA LYS A 69 10.90 -7.40 6.84
C LYS A 69 10.95 -6.18 5.92
N SER A 70 11.88 -6.19 4.98
CA SER A 70 11.92 -5.21 3.89
C SER A 70 10.64 -5.33 3.05
N GLU A 71 10.21 -4.20 2.49
CA GLU A 71 9.13 -4.17 1.48
C GLU A 71 9.32 -5.23 0.39
N GLN A 72 8.22 -5.88 0.02
CA GLN A 72 8.22 -6.93 -1.01
C GLN A 72 7.69 -6.42 -2.35
N PHE A 73 7.01 -5.28 -2.32
CA PHE A 73 6.41 -4.68 -3.50
C PHE A 73 6.29 -3.18 -3.34
N LEU A 74 6.68 -2.44 -4.37
CA LEU A 74 6.50 -0.99 -4.49
C LEU A 74 5.80 -0.69 -5.81
N ALA A 75 4.65 -0.04 -5.72
CA ALA A 75 3.81 0.32 -6.85
C ALA A 75 3.52 1.81 -6.86
N ARG A 76 3.42 2.32 -8.08
CA ARG A 76 3.29 3.72 -8.44
C ARG A 76 2.12 3.87 -9.41
N GLN A 77 1.35 4.95 -9.27
CA GLN A 77 0.21 5.25 -10.11
C GLN A 77 0.61 5.22 -11.59
N TYR A 78 -0.19 4.51 -12.37
CA TYR A 78 -0.01 4.38 -13.80
C TYR A 78 -0.95 5.33 -14.56
N TYR A 79 -0.40 6.26 -15.32
CA TYR A 79 -1.18 7.23 -16.11
C TYR A 79 -1.47 6.70 -17.52
N PHE A 80 -2.59 5.96 -17.67
CA PHE A 80 -3.09 5.50 -18.98
C PHE A 80 -3.74 6.67 -19.76
N PRO A 81 -3.67 6.77 -21.12
CA PRO A 81 -3.07 5.85 -22.10
C PRO A 81 -1.66 6.24 -22.62
N VAL A 82 -1.02 7.30 -22.12
CA VAL A 82 0.13 7.91 -22.84
C VAL A 82 1.44 7.91 -22.04
N TRP A 83 1.45 7.78 -20.71
CA TRP A 83 2.66 8.07 -19.93
C TRP A 83 2.81 7.09 -18.75
N GLY A 84 3.71 6.11 -18.86
CA GLY A 84 3.93 5.09 -17.82
C GLY A 84 4.42 5.65 -16.47
N THR A 85 4.73 4.75 -15.52
CA THR A 85 5.18 5.10 -14.15
C THR A 85 6.38 6.06 -14.09
N CYS A 86 7.19 6.12 -15.15
CA CYS A 86 8.31 7.06 -15.26
C CYS A 86 7.87 8.54 -15.20
N TRP A 87 6.65 8.85 -15.63
CA TRP A 87 6.11 10.21 -15.58
C TRP A 87 5.62 10.59 -14.19
N GLU A 88 5.20 9.64 -13.36
CA GLU A 88 4.85 9.92 -11.96
C GLU A 88 6.07 10.41 -11.18
N SER A 89 7.25 9.83 -11.44
CA SER A 89 8.51 10.36 -10.89
C SER A 89 8.75 11.83 -11.24
N LEU A 90 8.09 12.36 -12.29
CA LEU A 90 8.14 13.77 -12.67
C LEU A 90 6.93 14.60 -12.21
N ALA A 91 5.74 14.00 -12.08
CA ALA A 91 4.48 14.70 -11.81
C ALA A 91 3.91 14.51 -10.39
N GLY A 92 4.48 13.59 -9.61
CA GLY A 92 3.92 13.14 -8.34
C GLY A 92 2.70 12.25 -8.57
N GLY A 93 2.20 11.62 -7.51
CA GLY A 93 1.10 10.66 -7.66
C GLY A 93 0.85 9.82 -6.43
N HIS A 94 0.00 8.82 -6.62
CA HIS A 94 -0.32 7.82 -5.62
C HIS A 94 0.68 6.67 -5.70
N HIS A 95 1.30 6.31 -4.58
CA HIS A 95 2.15 5.12 -4.50
C HIS A 95 1.76 4.27 -3.30
N PHE A 96 2.19 3.02 -3.29
CA PHE A 96 2.14 2.20 -2.09
C PHE A 96 3.27 1.18 -2.02
N ARG A 97 3.63 0.82 -0.79
CA ARG A 97 4.50 -0.31 -0.46
C ARG A 97 3.65 -1.44 0.13
N ALA A 98 4.06 -2.69 -0.07
CA ALA A 98 3.36 -3.83 0.50
C ALA A 98 4.29 -4.88 1.12
N TRP A 99 3.77 -5.52 2.17
CA TRP A 99 4.37 -6.60 2.93
C TRP A 99 3.35 -7.71 3.14
N LYS A 100 3.79 -8.96 3.03
CA LYS A 100 2.97 -10.14 3.23
C LYS A 100 3.13 -10.66 4.65
N GLN A 101 2.02 -11.03 5.26
CA GLN A 101 2.00 -11.64 6.58
C GLN A 101 2.04 -13.17 6.47
N ASP A 102 3.25 -13.71 6.33
CA ASP A 102 3.54 -15.13 6.08
C ASP A 102 4.49 -15.75 7.12
N GLY A 103 4.75 -15.05 8.23
CA GLY A 103 5.66 -15.52 9.27
C GLY A 103 5.14 -16.69 10.13
N PRO A 104 6.02 -17.38 10.86
CA PRO A 104 5.74 -18.65 11.53
C PRO A 104 4.77 -18.54 12.74
N LEU A 105 4.59 -17.35 13.30
CA LEU A 105 3.73 -17.12 14.47
C LEU A 105 2.33 -16.60 14.09
N ALA A 106 2.17 -16.02 12.90
CA ALA A 106 0.88 -15.61 12.38
C ALA A 106 0.92 -15.52 10.85
N ASN A 107 0.74 -16.65 10.16
CA ASN A 107 0.64 -16.68 8.70
C ASN A 107 -0.82 -16.57 8.28
N SER A 108 -1.27 -15.36 7.96
CA SER A 108 -2.59 -15.16 7.35
C SER A 108 -2.51 -15.23 5.82
N GLY A 109 -1.36 -14.90 5.23
CA GLY A 109 -1.21 -14.70 3.78
C GLY A 109 -1.71 -13.35 3.29
N ALA A 110 -2.24 -12.49 4.18
CA ALA A 110 -2.75 -11.16 3.85
C ALA A 110 -1.62 -10.20 3.43
N TRP A 111 -1.97 -9.22 2.60
CA TRP A 111 -1.07 -8.11 2.25
C TRP A 111 -1.36 -6.90 3.14
N PHE A 112 -0.34 -6.38 3.79
CA PHE A 112 -0.34 -5.11 4.52
C PHE A 112 0.28 -4.04 3.62
N ILE A 113 -0.40 -2.91 3.48
CA ILE A 113 -0.07 -1.89 2.48
C ILE A 113 0.04 -0.53 3.15
N GLY A 114 1.13 0.18 2.85
CA GLY A 114 1.30 1.60 3.17
C GLY A 114 1.09 2.43 1.91
N ALA A 115 -0.10 3.00 1.75
CA ALA A 115 -0.46 3.83 0.61
C ALA A 115 -0.35 5.32 0.94
N SER A 116 0.17 6.11 0.00
CA SER A 116 0.31 7.54 0.20
C SER A 116 0.22 8.33 -1.13
N LYS A 117 0.19 9.65 -1.02
CA LYS A 117 0.23 10.58 -2.14
C LYS A 117 1.41 11.54 -1.96
N GLU A 118 2.24 11.63 -3.00
CA GLU A 118 3.43 12.46 -3.03
C GLU A 118 3.26 13.66 -3.95
N TYR A 119 3.99 14.74 -3.64
CA TYR A 119 4.25 15.79 -4.62
C TYR A 119 5.18 15.30 -5.73
N ASP A 120 5.25 16.07 -6.81
CA ASP A 120 6.19 15.87 -7.90
C ASP A 120 7.67 15.99 -7.47
N SER A 121 8.58 15.62 -8.39
CA SER A 121 10.03 15.62 -8.12
C SER A 121 10.60 17.00 -7.83
N SER A 122 9.97 18.11 -8.25
CA SER A 122 10.42 19.46 -7.89
C SER A 122 10.35 19.70 -6.37
N LYS A 123 9.49 18.95 -5.68
CA LYS A 123 9.36 18.94 -4.21
C LYS A 123 9.99 17.72 -3.56
N ARG A 124 10.84 16.98 -4.28
CA ARG A 124 11.56 15.78 -3.81
C ARG A 124 10.63 14.72 -3.22
N HIS A 125 9.49 14.47 -3.87
CA HIS A 125 8.55 13.42 -3.47
C HIS A 125 8.03 13.53 -2.03
N LYS A 126 8.00 14.76 -1.45
CA LYS A 126 7.39 14.94 -0.13
C LYS A 126 5.93 14.51 -0.16
N ILE A 127 5.51 13.78 0.88
CA ILE A 127 4.11 13.45 1.11
C ILE A 127 3.30 14.75 1.21
N VAL A 128 2.20 14.81 0.47
CA VAL A 128 1.31 15.99 0.47
C VAL A 128 0.59 16.12 1.83
N PRO A 129 0.07 17.30 2.20
CA PRO A 129 -0.84 17.41 3.34
C PRO A 129 -1.99 16.40 3.21
N ASN A 130 -2.26 15.64 4.28
CA ASN A 130 -3.22 14.54 4.29
C ASN A 130 -2.87 13.37 3.34
N GLY A 131 -1.63 13.29 2.85
CA GLY A 131 -1.22 12.40 1.76
C GLY A 131 -1.40 10.91 2.06
N TYR A 132 -1.28 10.49 3.32
CA TYR A 132 -1.52 9.11 3.72
C TYR A 132 -3.01 8.73 3.61
N ASN A 133 -3.92 9.57 4.12
CA ASN A 133 -5.37 9.32 3.97
C ASN A 133 -5.79 9.42 2.49
N LEU A 134 -5.26 10.40 1.75
CA LEU A 134 -5.53 10.54 0.31
C LEU A 134 -5.02 9.35 -0.52
N GLY A 135 -3.86 8.81 -0.17
CA GLY A 135 -3.30 7.61 -0.80
C GLY A 135 -4.16 6.38 -0.53
N ARG A 136 -4.55 6.19 0.74
CA ARG A 136 -5.43 5.10 1.15
C ARG A 136 -6.77 5.16 0.43
N ASP A 137 -7.45 6.29 0.50
CA ASP A 137 -8.80 6.46 -0.01
C ASP A 137 -8.83 6.29 -1.54
N TRP A 138 -7.80 6.78 -2.25
CA TRP A 138 -7.66 6.55 -3.69
C TRP A 138 -7.56 5.06 -4.05
N LEU A 139 -6.72 4.29 -3.35
CA LEU A 139 -6.56 2.86 -3.62
C LEU A 139 -7.86 2.11 -3.32
N VAL A 140 -8.52 2.43 -2.20
CA VAL A 140 -9.80 1.85 -1.80
C VAL A 140 -10.88 2.16 -2.84
N ASP A 141 -10.98 3.40 -3.30
CA ASP A 141 -11.96 3.82 -4.31
C ASP A 141 -11.78 3.03 -5.60
N ARG A 142 -10.54 2.88 -6.11
CA ARG A 142 -10.25 2.08 -7.31
C ARG A 142 -10.60 0.60 -7.12
N ALA A 143 -10.31 0.06 -5.93
CA ALA A 143 -10.58 -1.34 -5.62
C ALA A 143 -12.09 -1.63 -5.55
N VAL A 144 -12.87 -0.74 -4.94
CA VAL A 144 -14.33 -0.87 -4.78
C VAL A 144 -15.09 -0.56 -6.07
N GLU A 145 -14.62 0.40 -6.86
CA GLU A 145 -15.13 0.69 -8.21
C GLU A 145 -15.08 -0.56 -9.11
N GLY A 146 -14.03 -1.38 -8.92
CA GLY A 146 -13.80 -2.61 -9.65
C GLY A 146 -12.96 -2.38 -10.91
N SER A 147 -12.21 -3.39 -11.30
CA SER A 147 -11.13 -3.24 -12.28
C SER A 147 -10.98 -4.44 -13.20
N ARG A 148 -10.73 -4.18 -14.49
CA ARG A 148 -10.56 -5.24 -15.50
C ARG A 148 -9.19 -5.18 -16.13
N TRP A 149 -8.47 -6.30 -16.15
CA TRP A 149 -7.16 -6.40 -16.77
C TRP A 149 -6.89 -7.79 -17.33
N LYS A 150 -6.41 -7.88 -18.58
CA LYS A 150 -6.08 -9.15 -19.27
C LYS A 150 -7.19 -10.22 -19.15
N GLY A 151 -8.45 -9.81 -19.27
CA GLY A 151 -9.61 -10.71 -19.20
C GLY A 151 -10.02 -11.15 -17.80
N MET A 152 -9.34 -10.68 -16.74
CA MET A 152 -9.77 -10.87 -15.35
C MET A 152 -10.49 -9.61 -14.85
N TRP A 153 -11.48 -9.82 -13.99
CA TRP A 153 -12.25 -8.75 -13.35
C TRP A 153 -12.21 -8.94 -11.84
N TRP A 154 -11.85 -7.89 -11.11
CA TRP A 154 -11.89 -7.87 -9.65
C TRP A 154 -12.77 -6.74 -9.14
N LYS A 155 -13.36 -6.96 -7.97
CA LYS A 155 -14.07 -5.93 -7.22
C LYS A 155 -13.88 -6.17 -5.73
N ALA A 156 -13.58 -5.12 -5.00
CA ALA A 156 -13.39 -5.19 -3.56
C ALA A 156 -14.62 -4.77 -2.77
N GLU A 157 -14.80 -5.40 -1.63
CA GLU A 157 -15.56 -4.85 -0.51
C GLU A 157 -14.59 -4.25 0.50
N VAL A 158 -15.01 -3.20 1.19
CA VAL A 158 -14.20 -2.51 2.21
C VAL A 158 -14.87 -2.55 3.57
N GLU A 159 -14.12 -3.00 4.57
CA GLU A 159 -14.43 -2.81 5.99
C GLU A 159 -13.48 -1.77 6.57
N TRP A 160 -14.03 -0.78 7.28
CA TRP A 160 -13.24 0.26 7.93
C TRP A 160 -13.00 -0.08 9.40
N ARG A 161 -11.72 -0.19 9.79
CA ARG A 161 -11.29 -0.43 11.16
C ARG A 161 -10.74 0.84 11.79
N THR A 162 -11.23 1.17 12.98
CA THR A 162 -10.84 2.37 13.75
C THR A 162 -10.09 2.04 15.04
N ASP A 163 -9.89 0.75 15.31
CA ASP A 163 -9.28 0.20 16.52
C ASP A 163 -7.83 -0.26 16.32
N LEU A 164 -7.32 -0.17 15.08
CA LEU A 164 -5.99 -0.68 14.70
C LEU A 164 -4.88 0.38 14.78
N ILE A 165 -5.22 1.65 14.57
CA ILE A 165 -4.26 2.76 14.63
C ILE A 165 -4.91 3.98 15.30
N GLU A 166 -4.17 4.62 16.21
CA GLU A 166 -4.63 5.85 16.87
C GLU A 166 -4.69 7.00 15.86
N SER A 167 -5.76 7.80 15.90
CA SER A 167 -5.83 9.05 15.13
C SER A 167 -4.73 10.04 15.54
N GLY A 168 -4.33 10.91 14.63
CA GLY A 168 -3.28 11.91 14.88
C GLY A 168 -1.95 11.53 14.25
N LYS A 169 -0.86 12.12 14.75
CA LYS A 169 0.47 12.11 14.09
C LYS A 169 1.57 11.44 14.89
N LYS A 170 1.22 10.76 15.99
CA LYS A 170 2.20 10.16 16.90
C LYS A 170 2.96 9.04 16.20
N GLY A 171 4.28 9.21 16.05
CA GLY A 171 5.14 8.24 15.35
C GLY A 171 5.01 8.27 13.81
N VAL A 172 4.10 9.09 13.26
CA VAL A 172 3.87 9.18 11.82
C VAL A 172 4.95 10.07 11.19
N ASN A 173 5.54 9.57 10.10
CA ASN A 173 6.54 10.28 9.33
C ASN A 173 5.97 11.61 8.79
N HIS A 174 6.85 12.60 8.61
CA HIS A 174 6.49 13.98 8.24
C HIS A 174 5.50 14.72 9.18
N GLY A 175 5.07 14.11 10.29
CA GLY A 175 4.12 14.71 11.23
C GLY A 175 2.70 14.87 10.66
N ILE A 176 2.35 14.09 9.63
CA ILE A 176 1.04 14.13 8.96
C ILE A 176 0.04 13.32 9.78
N ALA A 177 -1.05 13.95 10.20
CA ALA A 177 -2.07 13.28 10.98
C ALA A 177 -2.85 12.24 10.16
N GLN A 178 -3.07 11.08 10.75
CA GLN A 178 -4.02 10.07 10.28
C GLN A 178 -5.39 10.32 10.90
N ASP A 179 -6.44 9.88 10.22
CA ASP A 179 -7.81 9.91 10.72
C ASP A 179 -8.15 8.70 11.63
N GLY A 180 -7.19 7.81 11.86
CA GLY A 180 -7.37 6.62 12.69
C GLY A 180 -8.05 5.45 11.98
N ARG A 181 -8.23 5.50 10.66
CA ARG A 181 -8.88 4.43 9.89
C ARG A 181 -7.89 3.57 9.11
N ILE A 182 -8.13 2.27 9.12
CA ILE A 182 -7.49 1.29 8.24
C ILE A 182 -8.57 0.62 7.40
N ALA A 183 -8.33 0.51 6.10
CA ALA A 183 -9.21 -0.22 5.20
C ALA A 183 -8.83 -1.69 5.16
N VAL A 184 -9.78 -2.58 5.41
CA VAL A 184 -9.63 -4.02 5.17
C VAL A 184 -10.42 -4.35 3.90
N LEU A 185 -9.70 -4.75 2.85
CA LEU A 185 -10.27 -5.08 1.55
C LEU A 185 -10.43 -6.59 1.40
N THR A 186 -11.61 -7.01 0.95
CA THR A 186 -11.86 -8.38 0.45
C THR A 186 -12.11 -8.29 -1.04
N VAL A 187 -11.12 -8.70 -1.84
CA VAL A 187 -11.13 -8.57 -3.30
C VAL A 187 -11.66 -9.86 -3.92
N ASN A 188 -12.78 -9.79 -4.63
CA ASN A 188 -13.40 -10.93 -5.28
C ASN A 188 -13.20 -10.86 -6.79
N ARG A 189 -12.76 -11.98 -7.39
CA ARG A 189 -12.79 -12.14 -8.84
C ARG A 189 -14.23 -12.39 -9.28
N GLN A 190 -14.68 -11.61 -10.25
CA GLN A 190 -16.03 -11.70 -10.83
C GLN A 190 -16.07 -12.67 -12.01
#